data_AF-A0A847DSH4-F1
#
_entry.id   AF-A0A847DSH4-F1
#
_cell.length_a   1.000
_cell.length_b   1.000
_cell.length_c   1.000
_cell.angle_alpha   90.00
_cell.angle_beta   90.00
_cell.angle_gamma   90.00
#
_symmetry.space_group_name_H-M   'P 1'
#
loop_
_entity.id
_entity.type
_entity.pdbx_description
1 polymer ?
#
loop_
_entity_poly.entity_id
_entity_poly.type
_entity_poly.pdbx_seq_one_letter_code
_entity_poly.pdbx_strand_id
1 'polypeptide(L)'
;MRFEPPSFRLRTVGAGAVALAALALAGCATGDPPNAELATASTAVDRAAAAPQIATAAPVEMQSARDKLARAQRAMGSKDYEEARRLAEQAEVDARLAESKVAATRSEQALSELQESIRELNREIERRSAVPAGPAAAGTAPAQPVGTPVGTPGTAVGSSVVTPPATIPAAAPSVPRAPARPLSR
;
A
#
# COMPACT_ATOMS: atom_id res chain seq x y z
N MET A 1 50.60 -29.94 47.89
CA MET A 1 50.03 -30.49 46.64
C MET A 1 50.09 -29.39 45.59
N ARG A 2 50.93 -29.56 44.55
CA ARG A 2 51.07 -28.63 43.42
C ARG A 2 50.01 -28.98 42.37
N PHE A 3 49.25 -27.99 41.91
CA PHE A 3 48.29 -28.14 40.81
C PHE A 3 48.79 -27.28 39.65
N GLU A 4 49.32 -27.94 38.61
CA GLU A 4 49.73 -27.35 37.34
C GLU A 4 48.53 -27.21 36.39
N PRO A 5 48.43 -26.14 35.58
CA PRO A 5 47.43 -26.02 34.53
C PRO A 5 48.02 -26.38 33.14
N PRO A 6 47.42 -27.30 32.36
CA PRO A 6 47.75 -27.42 30.95
C PRO A 6 46.91 -26.47 30.09
N SER A 7 47.66 -25.51 29.58
CA SER A 7 47.47 -24.55 28.50
C SER A 7 47.04 -25.12 27.12
N PHE A 8 46.36 -24.27 26.34
CA PHE A 8 46.63 -24.00 24.91
C PHE A 8 46.09 -24.89 23.76
N ARG A 9 44.90 -25.50 23.87
CA ARG A 9 44.26 -26.17 22.70
C ARG A 9 42.82 -25.74 22.38
N LEU A 10 42.31 -24.66 23.00
CA LEU A 10 40.88 -24.32 22.94
C LEU A 10 40.51 -23.07 22.11
N ARG A 11 41.43 -22.44 21.37
CA ARG A 11 41.16 -21.18 20.63
C ARG A 11 41.09 -21.27 19.10
N THR A 12 41.40 -22.42 18.49
CA THR A 12 41.38 -22.56 17.02
C THR A 12 40.25 -23.45 16.49
N VAL A 13 39.65 -24.29 17.34
CA VAL A 13 38.52 -25.17 16.93
C VAL A 13 37.19 -24.41 16.89
N GLY A 14 37.05 -23.31 17.65
CA GLY A 14 35.82 -22.50 17.68
C GLY A 14 35.59 -21.62 16.45
N ALA A 15 36.65 -21.20 15.75
CA ALA A 15 36.52 -20.28 14.61
C ALA A 15 36.01 -20.97 13.33
N GLY A 16 36.36 -22.25 13.12
CA GLY A 16 35.91 -23.02 11.96
C GLY A 16 34.43 -23.41 12.03
N ALA A 17 33.93 -23.75 13.23
CA ALA A 17 32.55 -24.16 13.44
C ALA A 17 31.55 -22.99 13.29
N VAL A 18 31.94 -21.77 13.70
CA VAL A 18 31.10 -20.57 13.54
C VAL A 18 31.04 -20.12 12.07
N ALA A 19 32.13 -20.26 11.31
CA ALA A 19 32.13 -19.94 9.88
C ALA A 19 31.26 -20.91 9.06
N LEU A 20 31.28 -22.22 9.36
CA LEU A 20 30.40 -23.21 8.72
C LEU A 20 28.93 -23.03 9.10
N ALA A 21 28.63 -22.63 10.35
CA ALA A 21 27.27 -22.29 10.76
C ALA A 21 26.74 -21.03 10.05
N ALA A 22 27.59 -20.02 9.79
CA ALA A 22 27.20 -18.82 9.05
C ALA A 22 26.91 -19.11 7.55
N LEU A 23 27.62 -20.06 6.92
CA LEU A 23 27.30 -20.51 5.55
C LEU A 23 26.01 -21.37 5.49
N ALA A 24 25.68 -22.11 6.56
CA ALA A 24 24.45 -22.88 6.62
C ALA A 24 23.19 -22.00 6.71
N LEU A 25 23.26 -20.82 7.33
CA LEU A 25 22.15 -19.84 7.33
C LEU A 25 22.00 -19.09 6.00
N ALA A 26 23.03 -19.06 5.15
CA ALA A 26 22.97 -18.43 3.82
C ALA A 26 22.45 -19.38 2.71
N GLY A 27 22.22 -20.66 3.03
CA GLY A 27 21.98 -21.73 2.05
C GLY A 27 20.58 -22.34 2.01
N CYS A 28 19.61 -21.89 2.80
CA CYS A 28 18.24 -22.45 2.80
C CYS A 28 17.37 -22.02 1.60
N ALA A 29 17.94 -21.49 0.52
CA ALA A 29 17.24 -21.35 -0.76
C ALA A 29 17.40 -22.65 -1.56
N THR A 30 16.91 -23.76 -1.00
CA THR A 30 16.75 -25.02 -1.74
C THR A 30 15.68 -24.80 -2.81
N GLY A 31 15.88 -25.37 -4.00
CA GLY A 31 15.03 -25.27 -5.18
C GLY A 31 13.67 -25.94 -5.04
N ASP A 32 12.94 -25.58 -3.98
CA ASP A 32 11.55 -25.91 -3.78
C ASP A 32 10.66 -25.07 -4.72
N PRO A 33 9.56 -25.63 -5.23
CA PRO A 33 8.67 -24.93 -6.14
C PRO A 33 8.04 -23.69 -5.45
N PRO A 34 8.13 -22.47 -6.03
CA PRO A 34 7.64 -21.21 -5.46
C PRO A 34 6.12 -21.05 -5.58
N ASN A 35 5.38 -22.01 -5.02
CA ASN A 35 3.91 -22.03 -5.09
C ASN A 35 3.29 -20.89 -4.27
N ALA A 36 3.91 -20.51 -3.15
CA ALA A 36 3.42 -19.46 -2.28
C ALA A 36 3.53 -18.08 -2.95
N GLU A 37 4.66 -17.81 -3.59
CA GLU A 37 4.94 -16.58 -4.31
C GLU A 37 4.04 -16.45 -5.53
N LEU A 38 3.82 -17.54 -6.26
CA LEU A 38 2.88 -17.54 -7.39
C LEU A 38 1.44 -17.31 -6.99
N ALA A 39 0.99 -17.91 -5.89
CA ALA A 39 -0.35 -17.65 -5.37
C ALA A 39 -0.51 -16.20 -4.90
N THR A 40 0.55 -15.63 -4.29
CA THR A 40 0.55 -14.22 -3.87
C THR A 40 0.51 -13.30 -5.10
N ALA A 41 1.31 -13.58 -6.12
CA ALA A 41 1.31 -12.82 -7.36
C ALA A 41 -0.02 -12.94 -8.11
N SER A 42 -0.62 -14.13 -8.21
CA SER A 42 -1.91 -14.32 -8.88
C SER A 42 -3.02 -13.57 -8.16
N THR A 43 -3.11 -13.69 -6.84
CA THR A 43 -4.10 -12.95 -6.05
C THR A 43 -3.92 -11.44 -6.14
N ALA A 44 -2.68 -10.94 -6.25
CA ALA A 44 -2.41 -9.53 -6.47
C ALA A 44 -2.89 -9.06 -7.85
N VAL A 45 -2.60 -9.82 -8.90
CA VAL A 45 -3.08 -9.54 -10.26
C VAL A 45 -4.60 -9.61 -10.35
N ASP A 46 -5.24 -10.58 -9.69
CA ASP A 46 -6.70 -10.73 -9.70
C ASP A 46 -7.40 -9.57 -8.96
N ARG A 47 -6.84 -9.15 -7.81
CA ARG A 47 -7.34 -7.98 -7.05
C ARG A 47 -7.24 -6.71 -7.88
N ALA A 48 -6.10 -6.50 -8.53
CA ALA A 48 -5.90 -5.38 -9.44
C ALA A 48 -6.89 -5.47 -10.63
N ALA A 49 -7.05 -6.65 -11.25
CA ALA A 49 -7.96 -6.84 -12.37
C ALA A 49 -9.44 -6.58 -12.02
N ALA A 50 -9.84 -6.76 -10.76
CA ALA A 50 -11.18 -6.45 -10.29
C ALA A 50 -11.48 -4.94 -10.22
N ALA A 51 -10.45 -4.08 -10.24
CA ALA A 51 -10.60 -2.64 -10.21
C ALA A 51 -10.68 -2.05 -11.64
N PRO A 52 -11.85 -1.57 -12.11
CA PRO A 52 -12.00 -1.05 -13.47
C PRO A 52 -11.16 0.21 -13.74
N GLN A 53 -10.82 0.97 -12.69
CA GLN A 53 -10.01 2.19 -12.78
C GLN A 53 -8.56 1.91 -13.19
N ILE A 54 -8.07 0.67 -13.03
CA ILE A 54 -6.72 0.31 -13.47
C ILE A 54 -6.58 0.42 -14.99
N ALA A 55 -7.65 0.14 -15.75
CA ALA A 55 -7.62 0.23 -17.21
C ALA A 55 -7.33 1.65 -17.72
N THR A 56 -7.67 2.68 -16.94
CA THR A 56 -7.43 4.09 -17.30
C THR A 56 -6.20 4.67 -16.62
N ALA A 57 -5.95 4.32 -15.35
CA ALA A 57 -4.85 4.88 -14.57
C ALA A 57 -3.50 4.18 -14.79
N ALA A 58 -3.49 2.87 -15.06
CA ALA A 58 -2.28 2.05 -15.11
C ALA A 58 -2.37 0.84 -16.06
N PRO A 59 -2.69 1.03 -17.35
CA PRO A 59 -2.88 -0.09 -18.29
C PRO A 59 -1.56 -0.83 -18.59
N VAL A 60 -0.43 -0.11 -18.66
CA VAL A 60 0.87 -0.68 -19.00
C VAL A 60 1.39 -1.56 -17.87
N GLU A 61 1.27 -1.11 -16.63
CA GLU A 61 1.70 -1.86 -15.44
C GLU A 61 0.85 -3.13 -15.26
N MET A 62 -0.46 -3.03 -15.47
CA MET A 62 -1.35 -4.18 -15.41
C MET A 62 -1.04 -5.22 -16.49
N GLN A 63 -0.70 -4.77 -17.70
CA GLN A 63 -0.29 -5.67 -18.78
C GLN A 63 1.05 -6.34 -18.45
N SER A 64 2.04 -5.56 -18.00
CA SER A 64 3.33 -6.07 -17.54
C SER A 64 3.17 -7.15 -16.46
N ALA A 65 2.32 -6.91 -15.45
CA ALA A 65 2.03 -7.84 -14.37
C ALA A 65 1.45 -9.17 -14.89
N ARG A 66 0.46 -9.10 -15.80
CA ARG A 66 -0.13 -10.31 -16.43
C ARG A 66 0.89 -11.08 -17.25
N ASP A 67 1.71 -10.39 -18.04
CA ASP A 67 2.71 -11.01 -18.89
C ASP A 67 3.83 -11.67 -18.08
N LYS A 68 4.23 -11.08 -16.95
CA LYS A 68 5.20 -11.66 -16.02
C LYS A 68 4.62 -12.85 -15.27
N LEU A 69 3.38 -12.76 -14.79
CA LEU A 69 2.70 -13.89 -14.15
C LEU A 69 2.56 -15.09 -15.11
N ALA A 70 2.19 -14.83 -16.37
CA ALA A 70 2.11 -15.87 -17.39
C ALA A 70 3.49 -16.50 -17.69
N ARG A 71 4.57 -15.68 -17.70
CA ARG A 71 5.94 -16.19 -17.82
C ARG A 71 6.36 -17.02 -16.60
N ALA A 72 6.00 -16.58 -15.40
CA ALA A 72 6.28 -17.30 -14.16
C ALA A 72 5.62 -18.68 -14.15
N GLN A 73 4.35 -18.76 -14.56
CA GLN A 73 3.63 -20.04 -14.69
C GLN A 73 4.28 -20.99 -15.71
N ARG A 74 4.81 -20.46 -16.82
CA ARG A 74 5.58 -21.27 -17.78
C ARG A 74 6.90 -21.77 -17.20
N ALA A 75 7.64 -20.91 -16.49
CA ALA A 75 8.88 -21.29 -15.82
C ALA A 75 8.65 -22.39 -14.77
N MET A 76 7.52 -22.36 -14.05
CA MET A 76 7.12 -23.47 -13.18
C MET A 76 6.95 -24.80 -13.91
N GLY A 77 6.31 -24.78 -15.07
CA GLY A 77 6.12 -25.95 -15.92
C GLY A 77 7.46 -26.52 -16.41
N SER A 78 8.41 -25.64 -16.71
CA SER A 78 9.80 -25.99 -17.08
C SER A 78 10.68 -26.41 -15.89
N LYS A 79 10.17 -26.30 -14.65
CA LYS A 79 10.92 -26.51 -13.40
C LYS A 79 12.05 -25.49 -13.15
N ASP A 80 11.97 -24.33 -13.80
CA ASP A 80 12.86 -23.19 -13.58
C ASP A 80 12.37 -22.36 -12.39
N TYR A 81 12.47 -22.93 -11.19
CA TYR A 81 11.88 -22.37 -9.97
C TYR A 81 12.44 -21.00 -9.57
N GLU A 82 13.73 -20.77 -9.80
CA GLU A 82 14.37 -19.46 -9.54
C GLU A 82 13.78 -18.36 -10.42
N GLU A 83 13.62 -18.63 -11.71
CA GLU A 83 13.06 -17.67 -12.66
C GLU A 83 11.56 -17.47 -12.40
N ALA A 84 10.83 -18.54 -12.09
CA ALA A 84 9.44 -18.47 -11.69
C ALA A 84 9.23 -17.58 -10.46
N ARG A 85 10.07 -17.73 -9.43
CA ARG A 85 10.00 -16.92 -8.20
C ARG A 85 10.23 -15.44 -8.51
N ARG A 86 11.31 -15.12 -9.24
CA ARG A 86 11.64 -13.74 -9.63
C ARG A 86 10.53 -13.08 -10.45
N LEU A 87 9.98 -13.81 -11.42
CA LEU A 87 8.90 -13.29 -12.25
C LEU A 87 7.60 -13.09 -11.47
N ALA A 88 7.29 -13.99 -10.53
CA ALA A 88 6.13 -13.86 -9.64
C ALA A 88 6.26 -12.62 -8.73
N GLU A 89 7.40 -12.43 -8.08
CA GLU A 89 7.68 -11.25 -7.25
C GLU A 89 7.56 -9.95 -8.07
N GLN A 90 8.12 -9.93 -9.29
CA GLN A 90 7.99 -8.77 -10.17
C GLN A 90 6.54 -8.51 -10.59
N ALA A 91 5.76 -9.56 -10.89
CA ALA A 91 4.35 -9.44 -11.24
C ALA A 91 3.54 -8.88 -10.06
N GLU A 92 3.83 -9.31 -8.84
CA GLU A 92 3.19 -8.80 -7.63
C GLU A 92 3.48 -7.31 -7.43
N VAL A 93 4.73 -6.89 -7.58
CA VAL A 93 5.12 -5.48 -7.42
C VAL A 93 4.49 -4.61 -8.52
N ASP A 94 4.43 -5.09 -9.76
CA ASP A 94 3.77 -4.37 -10.85
C ASP A 94 2.25 -4.22 -10.59
N ALA A 95 1.59 -5.26 -10.06
CA ALA A 95 0.18 -5.18 -9.68
C ALA A 95 -0.05 -4.18 -8.55
N ARG A 96 0.78 -4.21 -7.50
CA ARG A 96 0.73 -3.23 -6.39
C ARG A 96 1.01 -1.81 -6.88
N LEU A 97 1.88 -1.64 -7.87
CA LEU A 97 2.15 -0.34 -8.50
C LEU A 97 0.90 0.17 -9.22
N ALA A 98 0.20 -0.68 -9.97
CA ALA A 98 -1.05 -0.32 -10.62
C ALA A 98 -2.14 0.09 -9.61
N GLU A 99 -2.29 -0.65 -8.52
CA GLU A 99 -3.20 -0.30 -7.41
C GLU A 99 -2.83 1.06 -6.79
N SER A 100 -1.54 1.30 -6.56
CA SER A 100 -1.05 2.57 -5.99
C SER A 100 -1.34 3.76 -6.90
N LYS A 101 -1.23 3.59 -8.22
CA LYS A 101 -1.62 4.62 -9.20
C LYS A 101 -3.11 4.93 -9.14
N VAL A 102 -3.97 3.91 -9.02
CA VAL A 102 -5.41 4.14 -8.84
C VAL A 102 -5.68 4.90 -7.54
N ALA A 103 -5.03 4.53 -6.44
CA ALA A 103 -5.15 5.26 -5.18
C ALA A 103 -4.74 6.74 -5.34
N ALA A 104 -3.65 7.02 -6.05
CA ALA A 104 -3.22 8.39 -6.34
C ALA A 104 -4.26 9.17 -7.15
N THR A 105 -4.78 8.59 -8.25
CA THR A 105 -5.82 9.25 -9.06
C THR A 105 -7.10 9.55 -8.25
N ARG A 106 -7.48 8.65 -7.34
CA ARG A 106 -8.62 8.86 -6.44
C ARG A 106 -8.38 10.01 -5.47
N SER A 107 -7.17 10.12 -4.92
CA SER A 107 -6.80 11.23 -4.05
C SER A 107 -6.83 12.57 -4.80
N GLU A 108 -6.34 12.61 -6.04
CA GLU A 108 -6.40 13.81 -6.89
C GLU A 108 -7.85 14.22 -7.19
N GLN A 109 -8.73 13.27 -7.50
CA GLN A 109 -10.15 13.51 -7.70
C GLN A 109 -10.81 14.09 -6.45
N ALA A 110 -10.56 13.50 -5.27
CA ALA A 110 -11.08 14.01 -4.01
C ALA A 110 -10.60 15.44 -3.71
N LEU A 111 -9.34 15.76 -4.01
CA LEU A 111 -8.82 17.12 -3.87
C LEU A 111 -9.50 18.11 -4.82
N SER A 112 -9.78 17.70 -6.06
CA SER A 112 -10.50 18.53 -7.03
C SER A 112 -11.94 18.80 -6.58
N GLU A 113 -12.65 17.76 -6.10
CA GLU A 113 -14.01 17.87 -5.57
C GLU A 113 -14.09 18.83 -4.38
N LEU A 114 -13.13 18.74 -3.44
CA LEU A 114 -13.06 19.66 -2.31
C LEU A 114 -12.82 21.11 -2.75
N GLN A 115 -11.89 21.34 -3.68
CA GLN A 115 -11.63 22.68 -4.21
C GLN A 115 -12.84 23.26 -4.95
N GLU A 116 -13.58 22.44 -5.69
CA GLU A 116 -14.82 22.84 -6.33
C GLU A 116 -15.90 23.20 -5.32
N SER A 117 -16.06 22.39 -4.26
CA SER A 117 -17.01 22.69 -3.19
C SER A 117 -16.70 24.02 -2.49
N ILE A 118 -15.43 24.31 -2.20
CA ILE A 118 -15.01 25.59 -1.59
C ILE A 118 -15.31 26.76 -2.54
N ARG A 119 -15.02 26.61 -3.84
CA ARG A 119 -15.33 27.65 -4.83
C ARG A 119 -16.83 27.92 -4.90
N GLU A 120 -17.65 26.88 -4.87
CA GLU A 120 -19.11 27.03 -4.91
C GLU A 120 -19.66 27.68 -3.65
N LEU A 121 -19.17 27.29 -2.46
CA LEU A 121 -19.50 27.95 -1.21
C LEU A 121 -19.15 29.45 -1.25
N ASN A 122 -17.97 29.81 -1.74
CA ASN A 122 -17.56 31.21 -1.87
C ASN A 122 -18.46 32.00 -2.84
N ARG A 123 -18.86 31.41 -3.98
CA ARG A 123 -19.79 32.05 -4.92
C ARG A 123 -21.16 32.30 -4.29
N GLU A 124 -21.64 31.37 -3.47
CA GLU A 124 -22.93 31.53 -2.78
C GLU A 124 -22.86 32.62 -1.71
N ILE A 125 -21.74 32.74 -0.99
CA ILE A 125 -21.49 33.85 -0.06
C ILE A 125 -21.51 35.19 -0.81
N GLU A 126 -20.78 35.28 -1.93
CA GLU A 126 -20.73 36.50 -2.74
C GLU A 126 -22.12 36.88 -3.29
N ARG A 127 -22.86 35.91 -3.83
CA ARG A 127 -24.25 36.10 -4.30
C ARG A 127 -25.16 36.65 -3.21
N ARG A 128 -25.11 36.09 -2.00
CA ARG A 128 -25.92 36.55 -0.85
C ARG A 128 -25.51 37.94 -0.39
N SER A 129 -24.23 38.28 -0.47
CA SER A 129 -23.73 39.61 -0.14
C SER A 129 -24.02 40.67 -1.21
N ALA A 130 -24.20 40.25 -2.47
CA ALA A 130 -24.49 41.12 -3.61
C ALA A 130 -25.99 41.37 -3.83
N VAL A 131 -26.88 40.76 -3.04
CA VAL A 131 -28.27 41.24 -2.92
C VAL A 131 -28.18 42.68 -2.40
N PRO A 132 -28.61 43.69 -3.17
CA PRO A 132 -28.38 45.08 -2.81
C PRO A 132 -29.03 45.35 -1.45
N ALA A 133 -28.18 45.69 -0.48
CA ALA A 133 -28.60 46.31 0.75
C ALA A 133 -29.45 47.54 0.38
N GLY A 134 -30.76 47.44 0.59
CA GLY A 134 -31.59 48.62 0.76
C GLY A 134 -31.02 49.45 1.93
N PRO A 135 -31.06 50.78 1.87
CA PRO A 135 -30.29 51.63 2.76
C PRO A 135 -30.85 51.60 4.19
N ALA A 136 -30.16 50.89 5.08
CA ALA A 136 -30.32 51.05 6.52
C ALA A 136 -28.93 50.87 7.12
N ALA A 137 -28.24 51.99 7.35
CA ALA A 137 -28.27 52.70 8.63
C ALA A 137 -27.15 52.19 9.54
N ALA A 138 -26.37 53.15 10.01
CA ALA A 138 -25.28 53.00 10.94
C ALA A 138 -25.65 52.10 12.12
N GLY A 139 -24.92 51.00 12.27
CA GLY A 139 -24.89 50.18 13.47
C GLY A 139 -23.48 50.18 14.03
N THR A 140 -23.18 51.19 14.85
CA THR A 140 -22.03 51.21 15.76
C THR A 140 -22.05 49.96 16.64
N ALA A 141 -20.95 49.22 16.67
CA ALA A 141 -20.66 48.28 17.76
C ALA A 141 -19.15 48.33 18.08
N PRO A 142 -18.77 48.17 19.35
CA PRO A 142 -17.59 48.82 19.91
C PRO A 142 -16.30 48.04 19.65
N ALA A 143 -15.21 48.80 19.60
CA ALA A 143 -13.86 48.30 19.85
C ALA A 143 -13.78 47.60 21.22
N GLN A 144 -12.85 46.64 21.33
CA GLN A 144 -11.96 46.31 22.47
C GLN A 144 -11.16 45.02 22.10
N PRO A 145 -9.99 44.71 22.71
CA PRO A 145 -8.68 45.10 22.17
C PRO A 145 -7.66 43.95 22.01
N VAL A 146 -6.58 44.25 21.26
CA VAL A 146 -5.16 43.83 21.36
C VAL A 146 -4.80 42.41 21.86
N GLY A 147 -4.06 41.67 21.03
CA GLY A 147 -3.36 40.44 21.42
C GLY A 147 -2.29 39.95 20.43
N THR A 148 -1.25 40.77 20.22
CA THR A 148 0.15 40.49 19.80
C THR A 148 0.50 39.57 18.59
N PRO A 149 1.53 39.96 17.80
CA PRO A 149 2.17 39.10 16.79
C PRO A 149 3.29 38.26 17.42
N VAL A 150 3.56 37.05 16.90
CA VAL A 150 4.87 36.34 16.91
C VAL A 150 4.71 34.96 16.24
N GLY A 151 5.60 34.60 15.30
CA GLY A 151 5.75 33.21 14.84
C GLY A 151 6.19 32.99 13.38
N THR A 152 7.36 33.54 13.02
CA THR A 152 8.44 33.02 12.15
C THR A 152 8.17 32.06 10.96
N PRO A 153 8.84 32.25 9.80
CA PRO A 153 8.96 31.22 8.77
C PRO A 153 10.02 30.17 9.15
N GLY A 154 9.68 28.90 9.03
CA GLY A 154 10.64 27.82 8.79
C GLY A 154 11.03 26.93 9.97
N THR A 155 11.05 25.64 9.66
CA THR A 155 11.85 24.54 10.24
C THR A 155 11.11 23.52 11.12
N ALA A 156 10.95 22.34 10.52
CA ALA A 156 11.01 21.00 11.09
C ALA A 156 10.03 20.60 12.20
N VAL A 157 9.02 19.84 11.79
CA VAL A 157 8.49 18.66 12.50
C VAL A 157 7.93 17.77 11.40
N GLY A 158 8.50 16.62 11.10
CA GLY A 158 8.62 15.48 12.00
C GLY A 158 7.82 14.37 11.32
N SER A 159 8.45 13.23 11.07
CA SER A 159 7.86 12.05 10.46
C SER A 159 6.56 11.64 11.17
N SER A 160 5.42 12.12 10.68
CA SER A 160 4.18 11.36 10.81
C SER A 160 4.21 10.33 9.69
N VAL A 161 4.75 9.16 10.05
CA VAL A 161 4.34 7.90 9.44
C VAL A 161 2.83 8.00 9.25
N VAL A 162 2.39 7.99 8.00
CA VAL A 162 1.02 7.64 7.67
C VAL A 162 0.84 6.22 8.18
N THR A 163 0.28 6.11 9.38
CA THR A 163 -0.28 4.87 9.87
C THR A 163 -1.38 4.51 8.87
N PRO A 164 -1.31 3.35 8.19
CA PRO A 164 -2.44 2.89 7.41
C PRO A 164 -3.65 2.81 8.36
N PRO A 165 -4.85 3.26 7.95
CA PRO A 165 -6.02 3.03 8.78
C PRO A 165 -6.15 1.54 9.02
N ALA A 166 -6.22 1.20 10.31
CA ALA A 166 -6.47 -0.14 10.80
C ALA A 166 -7.59 -0.81 10.00
N THR A 167 -7.28 -2.00 9.52
CA THR A 167 -8.17 -3.13 9.27
C THR A 167 -9.63 -2.87 9.66
N ILE A 168 -10.47 -2.60 8.66
CA ILE A 168 -11.90 -2.89 8.76
C ILE A 168 -12.01 -4.42 8.67
N PRO A 169 -12.59 -5.11 9.67
CA PRO A 169 -12.77 -6.55 9.58
C PRO A 169 -13.72 -6.89 8.43
N ALA A 170 -13.30 -7.92 7.68
CA ALA A 170 -14.05 -8.59 6.62
C ALA A 170 -15.52 -8.78 7.01
N ALA A 171 -16.40 -8.20 6.20
CA ALA A 171 -17.80 -8.60 6.16
C ALA A 171 -17.88 -10.07 5.72
N ALA A 172 -18.68 -10.83 6.46
CA ALA A 172 -18.89 -12.26 6.35
C ALA A 172 -19.22 -12.75 4.92
N PRO A 173 -18.90 -14.02 4.60
CA PRO A 173 -19.26 -14.62 3.32
C PRO A 173 -20.79 -14.77 3.20
N SER A 174 -21.34 -14.16 2.15
CA SER A 174 -22.71 -14.39 1.70
C SER A 174 -22.81 -15.80 1.12
N VAL A 175 -23.44 -16.71 1.85
CA VAL A 175 -23.74 -18.08 1.38
C VAL A 175 -24.79 -18.02 0.26
N PRO A 176 -24.61 -18.76 -0.86
CA PRO A 176 -25.51 -18.71 -2.00
C PRO A 176 -26.89 -19.32 -1.72
N ARG A 177 -27.93 -18.64 -2.20
CA ARG A 177 -29.32 -19.10 -2.26
C ARG A 177 -29.42 -20.28 -3.22
N ALA A 178 -29.78 -21.45 -2.70
CA ALA A 178 -30.02 -22.67 -3.47
C ALA A 178 -31.11 -22.47 -4.55
N PRO A 179 -31.00 -23.14 -5.71
CA PRO A 179 -32.06 -23.14 -6.71
C PRO A 179 -33.27 -23.97 -6.24
N ALA A 180 -34.46 -23.43 -6.45
CA ALA A 180 -35.72 -24.12 -6.18
C ALA A 180 -35.85 -25.40 -7.03
N ARG A 181 -36.13 -26.53 -6.37
CA ARG A 181 -36.58 -27.76 -7.02
C ARG A 181 -37.93 -27.51 -7.72
N PRO A 182 -38.12 -27.96 -8.97
CA PRO A 182 -39.45 -28.01 -9.56
C PRO A 182 -40.28 -29.14 -8.90
N LEU A 183 -41.54 -28.82 -8.58
CA LEU A 183 -42.55 -29.79 -8.20
C LEU A 183 -42.87 -30.66 -9.42
N SER A 184 -42.56 -31.95 -9.35
CA SER A 184 -43.09 -32.94 -10.29
C SER A 184 -44.59 -33.10 -10.03
N ARG A 185 -45.35 -33.09 -11.12
CA ARG A 185 -46.80 -33.20 -11.24
C ARG A 185 -47.27 -34.64 -11.08
#